data_AF-A0A533UZ20-F1
#
_entry.id   AF-A0A533UZ20-F1
#
_cell.length_a   1.000
_cell.length_b   1.000
_cell.length_c   1.000
_cell.angle_alpha   90.00
_cell.angle_beta   90.00
_cell.angle_gamma   90.00
#
_symmetry.space_group_name_H-M   'P 1'
#
loop_
_entity.id
_entity.type
_entity.pdbx_description
1 polymer ?
#
loop_
_entity_poly.entity_id
_entity_poly.type
_entity_poly.pdbx_seq_one_letter_code
_entity_poly.pdbx_strand_id
1 'polypeptide(L)'
;MENLLDSENRESLKLLLTYPLFDENTYDSRMKELLTLDINSVFSFGKVQIHRICILGKGSVGLVTLVKYRKKYFVLKIRRTDANRANM
;
A
#
# COMPACT_ATOMS: atom_id res chain seq x y z
N MET A 1 13.28 -8.01 2.45
CA MET A 1 11.95 -7.37 2.33
C MET A 1 11.58 -7.41 0.87
N GLU A 2 10.46 -8.02 0.55
CA GLU A 2 9.98 -8.13 -0.83
C GLU A 2 9.39 -6.78 -1.27
N ASN A 3 9.81 -6.27 -2.44
CA ASN A 3 9.27 -5.05 -3.03
C ASN A 3 8.05 -5.40 -3.90
N LEU A 4 6.92 -4.77 -3.59
CA LEU A 4 5.64 -4.99 -4.26
C LEU A 4 5.49 -4.21 -5.57
N LEU A 5 6.35 -3.20 -5.80
CA LEU A 5 6.37 -2.46 -7.06
C LEU A 5 7.09 -3.21 -8.19
N ASP A 6 7.72 -4.34 -7.90
CA ASP A 6 8.33 -5.19 -8.91
C ASP A 6 7.25 -5.88 -9.76
N SER A 7 7.53 -6.13 -11.05
CA SER A 7 6.54 -6.63 -12.01
C SER A 7 5.90 -7.97 -11.64
N GLU A 8 6.58 -8.78 -10.83
CA GLU A 8 6.15 -10.09 -10.37
C GLU A 8 5.07 -10.00 -9.26
N ASN A 9 4.94 -8.83 -8.62
CA ASN A 9 4.11 -8.64 -7.41
C ASN A 9 2.86 -7.79 -7.64
N ARG A 10 2.41 -7.65 -8.89
CA ARG A 10 1.29 -6.78 -9.28
C ARG A 10 -0.01 -7.08 -8.51
N GLU A 11 -0.35 -8.35 -8.29
CA GLU A 11 -1.59 -8.71 -7.57
C GLU A 11 -1.55 -8.32 -6.09
N SER A 12 -0.41 -8.54 -5.44
CA SER A 12 -0.17 -8.11 -4.06
C SER A 12 -0.23 -6.59 -3.91
N LEU A 13 0.32 -5.86 -4.89
CA LEU A 13 0.27 -4.40 -4.92
C LEU A 13 -1.15 -3.87 -5.15
N LYS A 14 -1.89 -4.45 -6.11
CA LYS A 14 -3.31 -4.12 -6.36
C LYS A 14 -4.12 -4.27 -5.09
N LEU A 15 -3.99 -5.42 -4.41
CA LEU A 15 -4.67 -5.69 -3.15
C LEU A 15 -4.33 -4.63 -2.09
N LEU A 16 -3.05 -4.28 -1.94
CA LEU A 16 -2.61 -3.32 -0.93
C LEU A 16 -3.18 -1.91 -1.17
N LEU A 17 -3.16 -1.43 -2.41
CA LEU A 17 -3.56 -0.05 -2.75
C LEU A 17 -5.09 0.16 -2.78
N THR A 18 -5.84 -0.91 -2.95
CA THR A 18 -7.31 -0.85 -3.13
C THR A 18 -8.10 -1.54 -2.00
N TYR A 19 -7.40 -2.08 -0.99
CA TYR A 19 -8.01 -2.88 0.07
C TYR A 19 -9.32 -2.30 0.62
N PRO A 20 -10.40 -3.11 0.76
CA PRO A 20 -10.39 -4.58 0.69
C PRO A 20 -10.62 -5.20 -0.69
N LEU A 21 -11.16 -4.46 -1.65
CA LEU A 21 -11.57 -4.97 -2.97
C LEU A 21 -10.86 -4.21 -4.09
N PHE A 22 -10.52 -4.91 -5.16
CA PHE A 22 -9.87 -4.28 -6.30
C PHE A 22 -10.79 -3.27 -7.00
N ASP A 23 -10.24 -2.09 -7.27
CA ASP A 23 -10.86 -1.03 -8.08
C ASP A 23 -9.77 -0.41 -8.97
N GLU A 24 -9.96 -0.47 -10.28
CA GLU A 24 -8.95 -0.06 -11.27
C GLU A 24 -8.68 1.45 -11.21
N ASN A 25 -9.72 2.27 -11.08
CA ASN A 25 -9.59 3.73 -10.99
C ASN A 25 -8.79 4.15 -9.74
N THR A 26 -9.07 3.54 -8.60
CA THR A 26 -8.35 3.79 -7.35
C THR A 26 -6.90 3.32 -7.47
N TYR A 27 -6.67 2.15 -8.05
CA TYR A 27 -5.31 1.64 -8.26
C TYR A 27 -4.48 2.61 -9.10
N ASP A 28 -4.98 3.03 -10.26
CA ASP A 28 -4.26 3.93 -11.17
C ASP A 28 -4.01 5.31 -10.53
N SER A 29 -5.02 5.86 -9.85
CA SER A 29 -4.89 7.12 -9.10
C SER A 29 -3.80 7.03 -8.04
N ARG A 30 -3.78 5.96 -7.23
CA ARG A 30 -2.82 5.79 -6.14
C ARG A 30 -1.42 5.46 -6.66
N MET A 31 -1.30 4.71 -7.76
CA MET A 31 -0.03 4.49 -8.44
C MET A 31 0.58 5.81 -8.93
N LYS A 32 -0.23 6.66 -9.57
CA LYS A 32 0.21 8.00 -10.00
C LYS A 32 0.62 8.87 -8.82
N GLU A 33 -0.10 8.80 -7.70
CA GLU A 33 0.25 9.52 -6.47
C GLU A 33 1.61 9.07 -5.92
N LEU A 34 1.85 7.75 -5.81
CA LEU A 34 3.14 7.21 -5.35
C LEU A 34 4.31 7.67 -6.21
N LEU A 35 4.16 7.61 -7.53
CA LEU A 35 5.18 8.08 -8.47
C LEU A 35 5.42 9.59 -8.35
N THR A 36 4.36 10.38 -8.16
CA THR A 36 4.46 11.84 -7.96
C THR A 36 5.18 12.18 -6.65
N LEU A 37 5.02 11.36 -5.62
CA LEU A 37 5.71 11.47 -4.34
C LEU A 37 7.14 10.89 -4.36
N ASP A 38 7.62 10.40 -5.51
CA ASP A 38 8.94 9.74 -5.66
C ASP A 38 9.09 8.52 -4.73
N ILE A 39 7.98 7.80 -4.50
CA ILE A 39 7.93 6.54 -3.78
C ILE A 39 8.00 5.39 -4.79
N ASN A 40 9.21 4.84 -4.93
CA ASN A 40 9.51 3.82 -5.94
C ASN A 40 9.68 2.41 -5.32
N SER A 41 9.44 2.26 -4.02
CA SER A 41 9.45 0.95 -3.36
C SER A 41 8.41 0.88 -2.25
N VAL A 42 7.61 -0.19 -2.27
CA VAL A 42 6.61 -0.52 -1.25
C VAL A 42 6.88 -1.95 -0.81
N PHE A 43 7.03 -2.21 0.49
CA PHE A 43 7.52 -3.51 0.95
C PHE A 43 6.43 -4.35 1.60
N SER A 44 6.45 -5.65 1.31
CA SER A 44 5.83 -6.67 2.16
C SER A 44 6.75 -6.89 3.37
N PHE A 45 6.41 -6.23 4.48
CA PHE A 45 7.14 -6.29 5.74
C PHE A 45 6.27 -5.90 6.93
N GLY A 46 6.37 -6.67 8.02
CA GLY A 46 5.71 -6.39 9.29
C GLY A 46 5.08 -7.66 9.88
N LYS A 47 4.34 -7.48 10.98
CA LYS A 47 3.76 -8.60 11.75
C LYS A 47 2.30 -8.90 11.38
N VAL A 48 1.64 -8.01 10.64
CA VAL A 48 0.22 -8.17 10.27
C VAL A 48 0.14 -8.75 8.87
N GLN A 49 -0.43 -9.94 8.73
CA GLN A 49 -0.61 -10.59 7.43
C GLN A 49 -1.98 -10.25 6.84
N ILE A 50 -1.99 -9.90 5.55
CA ILE A 50 -3.20 -9.75 4.72
C ILE A 50 -2.98 -10.58 3.46
N HIS A 51 -3.74 -11.65 3.29
CA HIS A 51 -3.52 -12.62 2.22
C HIS A 51 -2.05 -13.10 2.15
N ARG A 52 -1.32 -12.73 1.10
CA ARG A 52 0.08 -13.10 0.85
C ARG A 52 1.09 -12.01 1.23
N ILE A 53 0.63 -10.84 1.70
CA ILE A 53 1.50 -9.72 2.07
C ILE A 53 1.55 -9.52 3.58
N CYS A 54 2.71 -9.09 4.07
CA CYS A 54 2.92 -8.65 5.44
C CYS A 54 2.99 -7.12 5.48
N ILE A 55 2.31 -6.51 6.45
CA ILE A 55 2.30 -5.05 6.65
C ILE A 55 2.58 -4.72 8.12
N LEU A 56 2.92 -3.45 8.38
CA LEU A 56 3.25 -2.98 9.72
C LEU A 56 2.02 -2.89 10.63
N GLY A 57 0.85 -2.57 10.07
CA GLY A 57 -0.39 -2.44 10.83
C GLY A 57 -1.64 -2.33 9.97
N LYS A 58 -2.77 -2.75 10.54
CA LYS A 58 -4.12 -2.59 9.96
C LYS A 58 -5.01 -1.96 11.01
N GLY A 59 -5.68 -0.86 10.68
CA GLY A 59 -6.66 -0.20 11.53
C GLY A 59 -8.05 -0.20 10.92
N SER A 60 -8.99 0.46 11.61
CA SER A 60 -10.37 0.61 11.14
C SER A 60 -10.48 1.34 9.80
N VAL A 61 -9.59 2.31 9.54
CA VAL A 61 -9.66 3.19 8.36
C VAL A 61 -8.54 3.02 7.35
N GLY A 62 -7.49 2.26 7.68
CA GLY A 62 -6.27 2.24 6.86
C GLY A 62 -5.36 1.05 7.09
N LEU A 63 -4.46 0.85 6.14
CA LEU A 63 -3.32 -0.04 6.19
C LEU A 63 -2.05 0.77 6.40
N VAL A 64 -1.03 0.15 6.99
CA VAL A 64 0.25 0.79 7.30
C VAL A 64 1.36 -0.10 6.75
N THR A 65 2.11 0.38 5.76
CA THR A 65 3.18 -0.36 5.09
C THR A 65 4.51 0.39 5.13
N LEU A 66 5.61 -0.32 4.87
CA LEU A 66 6.94 0.26 4.77
C LEU A 66 7.21 0.69 3.32
N VAL A 67 7.78 1.87 3.13
CA VAL A 67 8.19 2.38 1.80
C VAL A 67 9.61 2.92 1.85
N LYS A 68 10.24 3.04 0.67
CA LYS A 68 11.53 3.73 0.52
C LYS A 68 11.34 5.03 -0.24
N TYR A 69 11.78 6.13 0.35
CA TYR A 69 11.83 7.45 -0.26
C TYR A 69 13.23 8.03 -0.04
N ARG A 70 13.88 8.49 -1.12
CA ARG A 70 15.23 9.11 -1.08
C ARG A 70 16.22 8.38 -0.16
N LYS A 71 16.34 7.06 -0.34
CA LYS A 71 17.24 6.15 0.41
C LYS A 71 16.91 5.94 1.89
N LYS A 72 15.83 6.53 2.41
CA LYS A 72 15.35 6.31 3.78
C LYS A 72 14.04 5.51 3.77
N TYR A 73 13.80 4.82 4.87
CA TYR A 73 12.55 4.08 5.08
C TYR A 73 11.54 4.95 5.78
N PHE A 74 10.30 4.91 5.30
CA PHE A 74 9.17 5.61 5.88
C PHE A 74 7.98 4.68 5.99
N VAL A 75 6.99 5.14 6.75
CA VAL A 75 5.70 4.48 6.83
C VAL A 75 4.75 5.17 5.86
N LEU A 76 4.06 4.39 5.05
CA LEU A 76 2.94 4.85 4.24
C LEU A 76 1.63 4.33 4.84
N LYS A 77 0.73 5.26 5.16
CA LYS A 77 -0.63 4.94 5.59
C LYS A 77 -1.55 5.02 4.38
N ILE A 78 -2.18 3.91 4.03
CA ILE A 78 -3.08 3.78 2.89
C ILE A 78 -4.51 3.71 3.43
N ARG A 79 -5.39 4.62 3.00
CA ARG A 79 -6.80 4.58 3.39
C ARG A 79 -7.49 3.40 2.72
N ARG A 80 -8.27 2.64 3.49
CA ARG A 80 -9.11 1.57 2.94
C ARG A 80 -10.26 2.16 2.12
N THR A 81 -10.63 1.52 1.02
CA THR A 81 -11.73 1.98 0.15
C THR A 81 -13.10 1.87 0.83
N ASP A 82 -13.25 0.99 1.81
CA ASP A 82 -14.47 0.78 2.60
C ASP A 82 -14.55 1.66 3.87
N ALA A 83 -13.62 2.61 4.07
CA ALA A 83 -13.59 3.43 5.27
C ALA A 83 -14.73 4.47 5.30
N ASN A 84 -15.75 4.24 6.15
CA ASN A 84 -16.92 5.12 6.35
C ASN A 84 -16.64 6.36 7.24
N ARG A 85 -15.52 7.05 7.03
CA ARG A 85 -15.20 8.34 7.68
C ARG A 85 -14.73 9.31 6.63
N ALA A 86 -15.12 10.58 6.73
CA ALA A 86 -14.78 11.60 5.74
C ALA A 86 -13.26 11.77 5.58
N ASN A 87 -12.50 11.65 6.68
CA ASN A 87 -11.05 11.90 6.73
C ASN A 87 -10.30 10.76 7.42
N MET A 88 -8.98 10.73 7.23
CA MET A 88 -8.04 9.74 7.78
C MET A 88 -7.01 10.36 8.72
#